data_AF-A0A956EAF9-F1
#
_entry.id   AF-A0A956EAF9-F1
#
_cell.length_a   1.000
_cell.length_b   1.000
_cell.length_c   1.000
_cell.angle_alpha   90.00
_cell.angle_beta   90.00
_cell.angle_gamma   90.00
#
_symmetry.space_group_name_H-M   'P 1'
#
loop_
_entity.id
_entity.type
_entity.pdbx_description
1 polymer ?
#
loop_
_entity_poly.entity_id
_entity_poly.type
_entity_poly.pdbx_seq_one_letter_code
_entity_poly.pdbx_strand_id
1 'polypeptide(L)'
;MVQAKFDPALALKFDLGHGTLSQVGGGARVVMPTDVLARLLEGASEEVCRDAGQQLGTDLGRRVASGLGDSDQAPPERVLEFLGGEMALMGLGSLGFERWGRALVFSVVDSPLGPSADGFVAALFDGVMLRLYGKNTSAVCLGRVGKRVRFLVSGQSAANRVKAWLDEGVHWGEILSRLQSGGDA
;
A
#
# COMPACT_ATOMS: atom_id res chain seq x y z
N MET A 1 12.31 -1.93 -27.35
CA MET A 1 10.88 -2.24 -27.10
C MET A 1 10.28 -1.06 -26.36
N VAL A 2 9.13 -0.53 -26.81
CA VAL A 2 8.43 0.54 -26.08
C VAL A 2 7.85 -0.10 -24.83
N GLN A 3 8.35 0.30 -23.67
CA GLN A 3 7.89 -0.20 -22.37
C GLN A 3 6.49 0.37 -22.12
N ALA A 4 5.47 -0.50 -21.97
CA ALA A 4 4.09 -0.08 -21.77
C ALA A 4 4.01 0.79 -20.51
N LYS A 5 3.43 1.99 -20.58
CA LYS A 5 3.20 2.92 -19.45
C LYS A 5 1.94 2.48 -18.67
N PHE A 6 1.81 2.84 -17.38
CA PHE A 6 0.50 2.69 -16.74
C PHE A 6 -0.50 3.59 -17.47
N ASP A 7 -1.58 2.98 -17.97
CA ASP A 7 -2.64 3.67 -18.67
C ASP A 7 -3.95 3.53 -17.89
N PRO A 8 -4.43 4.62 -17.24
CA PRO A 8 -5.70 4.59 -16.54
C PRO A 8 -6.90 4.66 -17.48
N ALA A 9 -6.69 4.92 -18.78
CA ALA A 9 -7.79 5.05 -19.73
C ALA A 9 -8.62 3.76 -19.76
N LEU A 10 -9.93 3.92 -19.55
CA LEU A 10 -10.89 2.82 -19.54
C LEU A 10 -10.64 1.76 -18.45
N ALA A 11 -9.80 2.04 -17.45
CA ALA A 11 -9.52 1.09 -16.37
C ALA A 11 -10.77 0.74 -15.54
N LEU A 12 -11.75 1.66 -15.48
CA LEU A 12 -13.06 1.45 -14.87
C LEU A 12 -14.16 1.51 -15.94
N LYS A 13 -15.06 0.52 -15.91
CA LYS A 13 -16.25 0.46 -16.76
C LYS A 13 -17.50 0.65 -15.90
N PHE A 14 -18.21 1.74 -16.16
CA PHE A 14 -19.53 2.00 -15.61
C PHE A 14 -20.58 1.53 -16.61
N ASP A 15 -21.34 0.51 -16.24
CA ASP A 15 -22.53 0.07 -16.98
C ASP A 15 -23.76 0.53 -16.22
N LEU A 16 -24.24 1.72 -16.58
CA LEU A 16 -25.40 2.35 -15.94
C LEU A 16 -26.72 1.66 -16.28
N GLY A 17 -26.78 0.93 -17.40
CA GLY A 17 -27.97 0.15 -17.77
C GLY A 17 -28.19 -1.03 -16.85
N HIS A 18 -27.11 -1.63 -16.35
CA HIS A 18 -27.14 -2.75 -15.41
C HIS A 18 -26.77 -2.37 -13.97
N GLY A 19 -26.44 -1.10 -13.70
CA GLY A 19 -26.04 -0.62 -12.37
C GLY A 19 -24.73 -1.25 -11.87
N THR A 20 -23.80 -1.60 -12.77
CA THR A 20 -22.54 -2.28 -12.40
C THR A 20 -21.32 -1.40 -12.64
N LEU A 21 -20.32 -1.56 -11.77
CA LEU A 21 -18.99 -1.03 -11.94
C LEU A 21 -18.01 -2.19 -11.94
N SER A 22 -17.13 -2.24 -12.94
CA SER A 22 -16.04 -3.22 -12.99
C SER A 22 -14.73 -2.56 -13.35
N GLN A 23 -13.64 -3.21 -12.99
CA GLN A 23 -12.29 -2.80 -13.36
C GLN A 23 -11.74 -3.74 -14.43
N VAL A 24 -11.09 -3.20 -15.47
CA VAL A 24 -10.41 -4.01 -16.49
C VAL A 24 -9.29 -4.83 -15.84
N GLY A 25 -9.25 -6.13 -16.12
CA GLY A 25 -8.32 -7.07 -15.45
C GLY A 25 -8.61 -7.27 -13.95
N GLY A 26 -9.74 -6.76 -13.46
CA GLY A 26 -10.21 -6.89 -12.09
C GLY A 26 -11.62 -7.48 -12.01
N GLY A 27 -12.21 -7.38 -10.82
CA GLY A 27 -13.57 -7.85 -10.55
C GLY A 27 -14.60 -6.73 -10.52
N ALA A 28 -15.79 -7.07 -10.05
CA ALA A 28 -16.82 -6.10 -9.69
C ALA A 28 -16.32 -5.15 -8.60
N ARG A 29 -16.82 -3.92 -8.63
CA ARG A 29 -16.47 -2.84 -7.71
C ARG A 29 -17.74 -2.14 -7.25
N VAL A 30 -17.61 -1.46 -6.12
CA VAL A 30 -18.64 -0.57 -5.59
C VAL A 30 -18.01 0.78 -5.30
N VAL A 31 -18.78 1.86 -5.52
CA VAL A 31 -18.42 3.20 -5.05
C VAL A 31 -19.07 3.39 -3.70
N MET A 32 -18.28 3.75 -2.69
CA MET A 32 -18.75 3.94 -1.32
C MET A 32 -18.28 5.30 -0.78
N PRO A 33 -19.14 6.03 -0.05
CA PRO A 33 -18.71 7.19 0.71
C PRO A 33 -17.59 6.83 1.70
N THR A 34 -16.53 7.64 1.74
CA THR A 34 -15.35 7.35 2.58
C THR A 34 -15.69 7.27 4.06
N ASP A 35 -16.62 8.08 4.55
CA ASP A 35 -17.08 8.08 5.94
C ASP A 35 -17.78 6.76 6.32
N VAL A 36 -18.52 6.15 5.39
CA VAL A 36 -19.10 4.82 5.59
C VAL A 36 -18.02 3.75 5.66
N LEU A 37 -17.03 3.78 4.76
CA LEU A 37 -15.90 2.86 4.81
C LEU A 37 -15.10 3.01 6.12
N ALA A 38 -14.84 4.24 6.54
CA ALA A 38 -14.14 4.51 7.79
C ALA A 38 -14.87 3.92 8.99
N ARG A 39 -16.20 4.10 9.08
CA ARG A 39 -17.02 3.49 10.15
C ARG A 39 -17.01 1.97 10.13
N LEU A 40 -16.98 1.35 8.95
CA LEU A 40 -16.85 -0.11 8.83
C LEU A 40 -15.51 -0.60 9.36
N LEU A 41 -14.41 0.10 9.02
CA LEU A 41 -13.08 -0.24 9.51
C LEU A 41 -12.94 0.00 11.03
N GLU A 42 -13.53 1.07 11.55
CA GLU A 42 -13.53 1.38 12.99
C GLU A 42 -14.36 0.38 13.81
N GLY A 43 -15.45 -0.13 13.25
CA GLY A 43 -16.30 -1.14 13.89
C GLY A 43 -15.79 -2.57 13.80
N ALA A 44 -14.81 -2.84 12.93
CA ALA A 44 -14.22 -4.16 12.73
C ALA A 44 -13.07 -4.43 13.71
N SER A 45 -12.78 -5.71 13.97
CA SER A 45 -11.57 -6.07 14.73
C SER A 45 -10.32 -5.78 13.92
N GLU A 46 -9.19 -5.58 14.61
CA GLU A 46 -7.89 -5.37 13.95
C GLU A 46 -7.52 -6.50 12.98
N GLU A 47 -7.84 -7.75 13.35
CA GLU A 47 -7.64 -8.92 12.50
C GLU A 47 -8.46 -8.83 11.21
N VAL A 48 -9.74 -8.49 11.29
CA VAL A 48 -10.60 -8.34 10.11
C VAL A 48 -10.11 -7.19 9.21
N CYS A 49 -9.71 -6.06 9.79
CA CYS A 49 -9.13 -4.94 9.05
C CYS A 49 -7.82 -5.32 8.35
N ARG A 50 -6.95 -6.05 9.04
CA ARG A 50 -5.69 -6.53 8.47
C ARG A 50 -5.95 -7.50 7.32
N ASP A 51 -6.82 -8.48 7.52
CA ASP A 51 -7.12 -9.48 6.50
C ASP A 51 -7.78 -8.84 5.26
N ALA A 52 -8.71 -7.91 5.46
CA ALA A 52 -9.32 -7.14 4.37
C ALA A 52 -8.28 -6.31 3.61
N GLY A 53 -7.38 -5.63 4.32
CA GLY A 53 -6.27 -4.89 3.72
C GLY A 53 -5.36 -5.81 2.90
N GLN A 54 -4.95 -6.95 3.46
CA GLN A 54 -4.07 -7.91 2.80
C GLN A 54 -4.70 -8.53 1.54
N GLN A 55 -5.99 -8.87 1.57
CA GLN A 55 -6.71 -9.37 0.40
C GLN A 55 -6.75 -8.31 -0.70
N LEU A 56 -7.07 -7.06 -0.35
CA LEU A 56 -7.09 -5.95 -1.28
C LEU A 56 -5.71 -5.69 -1.89
N GLY A 57 -4.66 -5.75 -1.07
CA GLY A 57 -3.27 -5.66 -1.50
C GLY A 57 -2.84 -6.78 -2.43
N THR A 58 -3.26 -8.01 -2.15
CA THR A 58 -2.99 -9.17 -3.00
C THR A 58 -3.64 -9.02 -4.38
N ASP A 59 -4.85 -8.49 -4.43
CA ASP A 59 -5.55 -8.20 -5.68
C ASP A 59 -4.91 -7.06 -6.46
N LEU A 60 -4.46 -6.02 -5.77
CA LEU A 60 -3.71 -4.90 -6.35
C LEU A 60 -2.38 -5.38 -6.94
N GLY A 61 -1.61 -6.16 -6.15
CA GLY A 61 -0.34 -6.76 -6.59
C GLY A 61 -0.51 -7.68 -7.80
N ARG A 62 -1.65 -8.37 -7.94
CA ARG A 62 -1.93 -9.20 -9.12
C ARG A 62 -2.04 -8.37 -10.39
N ARG A 63 -2.71 -7.22 -10.32
CA ARG A 63 -2.87 -6.30 -11.46
C ARG A 63 -1.56 -5.60 -11.80
N VAL A 64 -0.82 -5.18 -10.78
CA VAL A 64 0.54 -4.62 -10.95
C VAL A 64 1.45 -5.64 -11.63
N ALA A 65 1.50 -6.91 -11.16
CA ALA A 65 2.29 -7.96 -11.80
C ALA A 65 1.87 -8.19 -13.26
N SER A 66 0.56 -8.24 -13.54
CA SER A 66 0.04 -8.38 -14.90
C SER A 66 0.44 -7.22 -15.82
N GLY A 67 0.49 -6.00 -15.29
CA GLY A 67 0.90 -4.82 -16.06
C GLY A 67 2.42 -4.73 -16.26
N LEU A 68 3.21 -5.20 -15.29
CA LEU A 68 4.66 -5.24 -15.36
C LEU A 68 5.20 -6.34 -16.28
N GLY A 69 4.48 -7.47 -16.39
CA GLY A 69 5.01 -8.69 -16.99
C GLY A 69 5.95 -9.39 -16.01
N ASP A 70 7.27 -9.29 -16.25
CA ASP A 70 8.28 -9.83 -15.34
C ASP A 70 8.52 -8.85 -14.17
N SER A 71 7.79 -9.05 -13.07
CA SER A 71 7.87 -8.19 -11.88
C SER A 71 9.21 -8.24 -11.17
N ASP A 72 9.98 -9.34 -11.29
CA ASP A 72 11.26 -9.49 -10.62
C ASP A 72 12.37 -8.65 -11.27
N GLN A 73 12.21 -8.31 -12.55
CA GLN A 73 13.14 -7.47 -13.32
C GLN A 73 12.71 -6.00 -13.40
N ALA A 74 11.52 -5.66 -12.88
CA ALA A 74 11.00 -4.31 -12.94
C ALA A 74 11.78 -3.37 -11.98
N PRO A 75 12.24 -2.19 -12.45
CA PRO A 75 12.88 -1.24 -11.56
C PRO A 75 11.86 -0.67 -10.54
N PRO A 76 12.29 -0.28 -9.33
CA PRO A 76 11.39 0.20 -8.27
C PRO A 76 10.47 1.35 -8.69
N GLU A 77 10.96 2.24 -9.55
CA GLU A 77 10.20 3.38 -10.09
C GLU A 77 9.03 2.91 -10.96
N ARG A 78 9.23 1.81 -11.69
CA ARG A 78 8.19 1.20 -12.53
C ARG A 78 7.14 0.50 -11.68
N VAL A 79 7.57 -0.19 -10.63
CA VAL A 79 6.65 -0.78 -9.65
C VAL A 79 5.84 0.31 -8.97
N LEU A 80 6.48 1.42 -8.56
CA LEU A 80 5.81 2.58 -8.00
C LEU A 80 4.78 3.18 -8.95
N GLU A 81 5.11 3.34 -10.23
CA GLU A 81 4.19 3.89 -11.24
C GLU A 81 2.90 3.08 -11.36
N PHE A 82 3.01 1.75 -11.53
CA PHE A 82 1.85 0.88 -11.62
C PHE A 82 1.08 0.80 -10.30
N LEU A 83 1.80 0.64 -9.18
CA LEU A 83 1.19 0.51 -7.86
C LEU A 83 0.45 1.79 -7.45
N GLY A 84 1.07 2.96 -7.69
CA GLY A 84 0.45 4.26 -7.45
C GLY A 84 -0.76 4.51 -8.35
N GLY A 85 -0.68 4.10 -9.62
CA GLY A 85 -1.82 4.15 -10.54
C GLY A 85 -3.01 3.31 -10.05
N GLU A 86 -2.75 2.08 -9.64
CA GLU A 86 -3.78 1.18 -9.09
C GLU A 86 -4.38 1.69 -7.77
N MET A 87 -3.56 2.24 -6.87
CA MET A 87 -4.07 2.86 -5.64
C MET A 87 -4.92 4.10 -5.93
N ALA A 88 -4.52 4.92 -6.91
CA ALA A 88 -5.27 6.09 -7.33
C ALA A 88 -6.63 5.72 -7.95
N LEU A 89 -6.68 4.66 -8.78
CA LEU A 89 -7.93 4.13 -9.34
C LEU A 89 -8.92 3.68 -8.25
N MET A 90 -8.41 3.22 -7.11
CA MET A 90 -9.22 2.84 -5.96
C MET A 90 -9.58 4.01 -5.03
N GLY A 91 -9.09 5.22 -5.33
CA GLY A 91 -9.33 6.39 -4.50
C GLY A 91 -8.58 6.37 -3.16
N LEU A 92 -7.50 5.59 -3.03
CA LEU A 92 -6.74 5.47 -1.77
C LEU A 92 -5.68 6.56 -1.58
N GLY A 93 -5.50 7.43 -2.57
CA GLY A 93 -4.53 8.52 -2.59
C GLY A 93 -3.41 8.30 -3.60
N SER A 94 -2.41 9.18 -3.56
CA SER A 94 -1.23 9.12 -4.42
C SER A 94 -0.07 8.44 -3.69
N LEU A 95 0.61 7.52 -4.36
CA LEU A 95 1.75 6.80 -3.81
C LEU A 95 3.07 7.44 -4.24
N GLY A 96 4.00 7.55 -3.30
CA GLY A 96 5.42 7.82 -3.55
C GLY A 96 6.28 6.87 -2.72
N PHE A 97 7.59 6.87 -2.96
CA PHE A 97 8.54 6.26 -2.02
C PHE A 97 9.67 7.24 -1.67
N GLU A 98 10.25 7.02 -0.50
CA GLU A 98 11.43 7.70 0.01
C GLU A 98 12.49 6.63 0.26
N ARG A 99 13.70 6.83 -0.28
CA ARG A 99 14.84 5.94 -0.05
C ARG A 99 15.67 6.47 1.11
N TRP A 100 15.72 5.71 2.18
CA TRP A 100 16.51 6.01 3.38
C TRP A 100 17.61 4.96 3.50
N GLY A 101 18.72 5.15 2.77
CA GLY A 101 19.80 4.16 2.70
C GLY A 101 19.32 2.86 2.06
N ARG A 102 19.22 1.80 2.88
CA ARG A 102 18.67 0.48 2.48
C ARG A 102 17.17 0.32 2.77
N ALA A 103 16.58 1.23 3.54
CA ALA A 103 15.15 1.20 3.84
C ALA A 103 14.35 1.86 2.70
N LEU A 104 13.27 1.20 2.31
CA LEU A 104 12.27 1.74 1.40
C LEU A 104 11.03 2.13 2.21
N VAL A 105 10.69 3.41 2.17
CA VAL A 105 9.51 3.95 2.86
C VAL A 105 8.50 4.36 1.82
N PHE A 106 7.31 3.77 1.85
CA PHE A 106 6.20 4.23 1.03
C PHE A 106 5.55 5.45 1.68
N SER A 107 5.10 6.38 0.87
CA SER A 107 4.32 7.53 1.31
C SER A 107 3.00 7.56 0.57
N VAL A 108 1.90 7.70 1.29
CA VAL A 108 0.57 7.92 0.70
C VAL A 108 0.16 9.36 1.01
N VAL A 109 -0.22 10.10 -0.03
CA VAL A 109 -0.63 11.50 0.05
C VAL A 109 -2.07 11.65 -0.41
N ASP A 110 -2.83 12.54 0.24
CA ASP A 110 -4.25 12.79 -0.05
C ASP A 110 -5.11 11.52 0.07
N SER A 111 -4.72 10.58 0.94
CA SER A 111 -5.60 9.45 1.27
C SER A 111 -6.85 9.99 1.96
N PRO A 112 -8.04 9.59 1.52
CA PRO A 112 -9.28 10.01 2.18
C PRO A 112 -9.48 9.24 3.51
N LEU A 113 -8.68 8.19 3.74
CA LEU A 113 -8.69 7.40 4.96
C LEU A 113 -7.89 8.09 6.08
N GLY A 114 -8.52 8.18 7.25
CA GLY A 114 -7.93 8.74 8.47
C GLY A 114 -6.97 7.78 9.19
N PRO A 115 -6.37 8.21 10.31
CA PRO A 115 -5.42 7.41 11.08
C PRO A 115 -5.95 6.04 11.56
N SER A 116 -7.27 5.94 11.82
CA SER A 116 -7.92 4.68 12.21
C SER A 116 -7.78 3.57 11.16
N ALA A 117 -7.53 3.92 9.90
CA ALA A 117 -7.35 2.99 8.80
C ALA A 117 -5.87 2.75 8.44
N ASP A 118 -4.89 3.33 9.16
CA ASP A 118 -3.48 3.15 8.82
C ASP A 118 -3.05 1.67 8.91
N GLY A 119 -3.60 0.90 9.84
CA GLY A 119 -3.37 -0.56 9.92
C GLY A 119 -3.90 -1.33 8.71
N PHE A 120 -5.06 -0.94 8.19
CA PHE A 120 -5.61 -1.50 6.94
C PHE A 120 -4.71 -1.18 5.74
N VAL A 121 -4.23 0.06 5.62
CA VAL A 121 -3.32 0.47 4.54
C VAL A 121 -1.95 -0.23 4.67
N ALA A 122 -1.45 -0.42 5.88
CA ALA A 122 -0.24 -1.21 6.12
C ALA A 122 -0.41 -2.65 5.62
N ALA A 123 -1.51 -3.32 6.00
CA ALA A 123 -1.78 -4.68 5.56
C ALA A 123 -1.98 -4.80 4.03
N LEU A 124 -2.48 -3.74 3.38
CA LEU A 124 -2.50 -3.65 1.92
C LEU A 124 -1.08 -3.75 1.33
N PHE A 125 -0.10 -3.04 1.89
CA PHE A 125 1.28 -3.19 1.44
C PHE A 125 1.82 -4.62 1.65
N ASP A 126 1.45 -5.27 2.75
CA ASP A 126 1.84 -6.67 3.00
C ASP A 126 1.31 -7.61 1.91
N GLY A 127 0.04 -7.45 1.53
CA GLY A 127 -0.57 -8.22 0.44
C GLY A 127 0.09 -7.95 -0.92
N VAL A 128 0.43 -6.69 -1.20
CA VAL A 128 1.12 -6.30 -2.44
C VAL A 128 2.49 -6.98 -2.52
N MET A 129 3.29 -6.88 -1.46
CA MET A 129 4.65 -7.42 -1.45
C MET A 129 4.68 -8.93 -1.53
N LEU A 130 3.76 -9.60 -0.82
CA LEU A 130 3.56 -11.04 -0.93
C LEU A 130 3.25 -11.43 -2.37
N ARG A 131 2.36 -10.69 -3.04
CA ARG A 131 1.96 -11.02 -4.40
C ARG A 131 3.03 -10.72 -5.45
N LEU A 132 3.74 -9.61 -5.32
CA LEU A 132 4.74 -9.20 -6.31
C LEU A 132 6.04 -9.99 -6.21
N TYR A 133 6.46 -10.32 -4.99
CA TYR A 133 7.81 -10.85 -4.74
C TYR A 133 7.82 -12.19 -3.99
N GLY A 134 6.66 -12.74 -3.62
CA GLY A 134 6.59 -13.95 -2.80
C GLY A 134 7.17 -13.76 -1.39
N LYS A 135 7.33 -12.51 -0.93
CA LYS A 135 7.97 -12.18 0.35
C LYS A 135 6.94 -11.83 1.39
N ASN A 136 7.02 -12.51 2.54
CA ASN A 136 6.29 -12.10 3.74
C ASN A 136 6.98 -10.86 4.33
N THR A 137 6.47 -9.68 3.99
CA THR A 137 6.85 -8.42 4.61
C THR A 137 5.83 -8.02 5.66
N SER A 138 6.24 -7.10 6.53
CA SER A 138 5.34 -6.36 7.41
C SER A 138 5.57 -4.86 7.23
N ALA A 139 4.50 -4.17 6.90
CA ALA A 139 4.44 -2.73 6.79
C ALA A 139 4.08 -2.11 8.15
N VAL A 140 4.76 -1.03 8.49
CA VAL A 140 4.53 -0.29 9.75
C VAL A 140 4.30 1.17 9.43
N CYS A 141 3.17 1.72 9.91
CA CYS A 141 2.92 3.15 9.84
C CYS A 141 3.95 3.87 10.73
N LEU A 142 4.81 4.68 10.12
CA LEU A 142 5.81 5.50 10.80
C LEU A 142 5.22 6.80 11.34
N GLY A 143 4.06 7.20 10.81
CA GLY A 143 3.35 8.40 11.23
C GLY A 143 2.77 9.20 10.07
N ARG A 144 1.94 10.17 10.45
CA ARG A 144 1.22 11.08 9.55
C ARG A 144 1.62 12.52 9.83
N VAL A 145 1.98 13.24 8.77
CA VAL A 145 2.30 14.68 8.83
C VAL A 145 1.47 15.38 7.77
N GLY A 146 0.48 16.16 8.22
CA GLY A 146 -0.53 16.75 7.35
C GLY A 146 -1.28 15.68 6.57
N LYS A 147 -1.23 15.76 5.23
CA LYS A 147 -1.90 14.82 4.32
C LYS A 147 -1.04 13.61 3.92
N ARG A 148 0.18 13.51 4.42
CA ARG A 148 1.12 12.43 4.09
C ARG A 148 1.22 11.44 5.23
N VAL A 149 1.07 10.16 4.94
CA VAL A 149 1.37 9.04 5.85
C VAL A 149 2.54 8.24 5.30
N ARG A 150 3.43 7.77 6.18
CA ARG A 150 4.62 6.97 5.81
C ARG A 150 4.51 5.55 6.32
N PHE A 151 4.89 4.60 5.48
CA PHE A 151 4.91 3.18 5.81
C PHE A 151 6.30 2.61 5.52
N LEU A 152 6.95 2.06 6.54
CA LEU A 152 8.15 1.25 6.35
C LEU A 152 7.72 -0.16 5.96
N VAL A 153 8.22 -0.69 4.85
CA VAL A 153 8.04 -2.10 4.48
C VAL A 153 9.33 -2.85 4.79
N SER A 154 9.24 -3.87 5.62
CA SER A 154 10.43 -4.63 6.07
C SER A 154 10.09 -6.09 6.39
N GLY A 155 11.07 -6.89 6.81
CA GLY A 155 10.81 -8.23 7.36
C GLY A 155 10.21 -8.16 8.78
N GLN A 156 9.54 -9.22 9.22
CA GLN A 156 8.80 -9.25 10.49
C GLN A 156 9.63 -8.84 11.72
N SER A 157 10.88 -9.29 11.81
CA SER A 157 11.76 -8.93 12.94
C SER A 157 12.06 -7.43 13.01
N ALA A 158 12.36 -6.82 11.86
CA ALA A 158 12.59 -5.37 11.76
C ALA A 158 11.31 -4.59 12.05
N ALA A 159 10.17 -5.03 11.53
CA ALA A 159 8.86 -4.42 11.80
C ALA A 159 8.51 -4.44 13.29
N ASN A 160 8.73 -5.56 13.99
CA ASN A 160 8.47 -5.67 15.43
C ASN A 160 9.36 -4.71 16.25
N ARG A 161 10.64 -4.59 15.89
CA ARG A 161 11.55 -3.61 16.52
C ARG A 161 11.09 -2.17 16.30
N VAL A 162 10.66 -1.86 15.09
CA VAL A 162 10.17 -0.52 14.73
C VAL A 162 8.90 -0.17 15.51
N LYS A 163 7.97 -1.12 15.63
CA LYS A 163 6.76 -0.94 16.46
C LYS A 163 7.13 -0.65 17.91
N ALA A 164 8.02 -1.44 18.51
CA ALA A 164 8.48 -1.22 19.88
C ALA A 164 9.10 0.18 20.07
N TRP A 165 9.94 0.65 19.14
CA TRP A 165 10.50 2.01 19.22
C TRP A 165 9.46 3.11 19.03
N LEU A 166 8.45 2.91 18.18
CA LEU A 166 7.33 3.86 18.05
C LEU A 166 6.51 3.92 19.34
N ASP A 167 6.26 2.77 19.98
CA ASP A 167 5.55 2.67 21.26
C ASP A 167 6.34 3.35 22.40
N GLU A 168 7.67 3.33 22.33
CA GLU A 168 8.59 4.08 23.20
C GLU A 168 8.63 5.60 22.89
N GLY A 169 7.95 6.05 21.85
CA GLY A 169 7.91 7.46 21.43
C GLY A 169 9.12 7.92 20.61
N VAL A 170 9.93 7.01 20.10
CA VAL A 170 11.09 7.35 19.25
C VAL A 170 10.58 7.92 17.92
N HIS A 171 11.12 9.07 17.53
CA HIS A 171 10.73 9.71 16.27
C HIS A 171 11.16 8.86 15.05
N TRP A 172 10.30 8.76 14.04
CA TRP A 172 10.51 7.87 12.89
C TRP A 172 11.83 8.13 12.14
N GLY A 173 12.29 9.37 12.04
CA GLY A 173 13.58 9.68 11.40
C GLY A 173 14.78 9.08 12.14
N GLU A 174 14.70 8.99 13.47
CA GLU A 174 15.70 8.32 14.29
C GLU A 174 15.60 6.80 14.14
N ILE A 175 14.38 6.25 14.09
CA ILE A 175 14.15 4.81 13.82
C ILE A 175 14.82 4.39 12.51
N LEU A 176 14.62 5.15 11.42
CA LEU A 176 15.24 4.84 10.13
C LEU A 176 16.77 4.89 10.20
N SER A 177 17.32 5.83 10.98
CA SER A 177 18.76 5.92 11.21
C SER A 177 19.28 4.70 11.99
N ARG A 178 18.57 4.28 13.05
CA ARG A 178 18.90 3.07 13.84
C ARG A 178 18.86 1.79 13.01
N LEU A 179 17.89 1.66 12.08
CA LEU A 179 17.80 0.51 11.17
C LEU A 179 18.97 0.44 10.20
N GLN A 180 19.47 1.58 9.73
CA GLN A 180 20.64 1.62 8.86
C GLN A 180 21.90 1.15 9.58
N SER A 181 22.13 1.65 10.80
CA SER A 181 23.31 1.30 11.61
C SER A 181 23.30 -0.15 12.11
N GLY A 182 22.13 -0.77 12.25
CA GLY A 182 21.98 -2.16 12.72
C GLY A 182 22.01 -3.23 11.63
N GLY A 183 22.24 -2.86 10.37
CA GLY A 183 22.25 -3.78 9.22
C GLY A 183 23.59 -4.47 8.93
N ASP A 184 24.60 -4.25 9.78
CA ASP A 184 25.97 -4.76 9.67
C ASP A 184 26.34 -5.77 10.79
N ALA A 185 25.34 -6.46 11.37
CA ALA A 185 25.55 -7.54 12.35
C ALA A 185 24.90 -8.85 11.88
#